data_AF-A0A3S4E217-F1
#
_entry.id   AF-A0A3S4E217-F1
#
_cell.length_a   1.000
_cell.length_b   1.000
_cell.length_c   1.000
_cell.angle_alpha   90.00
_cell.angle_beta   90.00
_cell.angle_gamma   90.00
#
_symmetry.space_group_name_H-M   'P 1'
#
loop_
_entity.id
_entity.type
_entity.pdbx_description
1 polymer ?
#
loop_
_entity_poly.entity_id
_entity_poly.type
_entity_poly.pdbx_seq_one_letter_code
_entity_poly.pdbx_strand_id
1 'polypeptide(L)'
;MNQNQECACAQHLAQGFARQSASVGEGEIYQISLMSALIGGVYEGDVTIAELLRHGDFGLGTFNHLDGELIAFDREIHQLRADGSARPASPDQKTPFCGGDLFHSERDPTLRPTDQQSPATPVH
;
A
#
# COMPACT_ATOMS: atom_id res chain seq x y z
N MET A 1 43.29 23.06 27.64
CA MET A 1 42.43 23.11 26.44
C MET A 1 42.40 21.72 25.83
N ASN A 2 41.28 21.01 25.86
CA ASN A 2 41.14 19.77 25.09
C ASN A 2 39.75 19.77 24.48
N GLN A 3 39.69 20.04 23.18
CA GLN A 3 38.46 20.09 22.41
C GLN A 3 38.06 18.63 22.12
N ASN A 4 36.98 18.19 22.74
CA ASN A 4 36.28 16.97 22.37
C ASN A 4 35.80 17.13 20.92
N GLN A 5 36.48 16.46 19.99
CA GLN A 5 35.98 16.26 18.64
C GLN A 5 34.71 15.42 18.71
N GLU A 6 33.57 16.09 18.69
CA GLU A 6 32.30 15.44 18.40
C GLU A 6 32.39 14.86 16.99
N CYS A 7 32.25 13.54 16.91
CA CYS A 7 32.38 12.80 15.66
C CYS A 7 31.19 13.14 14.75
N ALA A 8 31.42 14.00 13.76
CA ALA A 8 30.42 14.49 12.81
C ALA A 8 29.65 13.36 12.10
N CYS A 9 30.26 12.17 11.97
CA CYS A 9 29.61 11.00 11.38
C CYS A 9 28.38 10.55 12.18
N ALA A 10 28.47 10.48 13.51
CA ALA A 10 27.35 10.05 14.35
C ALA A 10 26.20 11.08 14.33
N GLN A 11 26.54 12.37 14.33
CA GLN A 11 25.55 13.45 14.19
C GLN A 11 24.89 13.46 12.81
N HIS A 12 25.65 13.22 11.74
CA HIS A 12 25.12 13.17 10.37
C HIS A 12 24.16 11.98 10.15
N LEU A 13 24.49 10.80 10.70
CA LEU A 13 23.61 9.64 10.67
C LEU A 13 22.33 9.90 11.48
N ALA A 14 22.43 10.44 12.70
CA ALA A 14 21.28 10.78 13.52
C ALA A 14 20.37 11.81 12.85
N GLN A 15 20.94 12.83 12.21
CA GLN A 15 20.19 13.82 11.42
C GLN A 15 19.54 13.20 10.17
N GLY A 16 20.21 12.26 9.51
CA GLY A 16 19.67 11.51 8.37
C GLY A 16 18.42 10.72 8.75
N PHE A 17 18.47 9.95 9.85
CA PHE A 17 17.32 9.21 10.38
C PHE A 17 16.20 10.14 10.82
N ALA A 18 16.50 11.23 11.54
CA ALA A 18 15.50 12.18 12.01
C ALA A 18 14.74 12.87 10.85
N ARG A 19 15.43 13.17 9.74
CA ARG A 19 14.79 13.69 8.51
C ARG A 19 13.88 12.66 7.85
N GLN A 20 14.26 11.38 7.88
CA GLN A 20 13.51 10.31 7.25
C GLN A 20 12.21 10.01 8.01
N SER A 21 12.28 9.97 9.36
CA SER A 21 11.10 9.83 10.23
C SER A 21 10.10 10.99 10.10
N ALA A 22 10.55 12.20 9.76
CA ALA A 22 9.66 13.34 9.53
C ALA A 22 8.95 13.30 8.15
N SER A 23 9.39 12.44 7.23
CA SER A 23 8.87 12.33 5.86
C SER A 23 8.01 11.09 5.59
N VAL A 24 7.99 10.15 6.53
CA VAL A 24 7.13 8.97 6.47
C VAL A 24 5.89 9.28 7.28
N GLY A 25 4.81 9.68 6.62
CA GLY A 25 3.48 9.62 7.24
C GLY A 25 3.23 8.19 7.73
N GLU A 26 2.64 8.04 8.92
CA GLU A 26 2.26 6.74 9.48
C GLU A 26 1.32 6.05 8.47
N GLY A 27 1.87 5.09 7.72
CA GLY A 27 1.12 4.29 6.76
C GLY A 27 0.62 3.05 7.47
N GLU A 28 -0.70 2.95 7.65
CA GLU A 28 -1.36 1.78 8.21
C GLU A 28 -1.88 0.91 7.08
N ILE A 29 -1.41 -0.33 7.01
CA ILE A 29 -1.92 -1.32 6.05
C ILE A 29 -3.05 -2.09 6.72
N TYR A 30 -4.25 -2.02 6.14
CA TYR A 30 -5.36 -2.84 6.56
C TYR A 30 -5.52 -4.02 5.60
N GLN A 31 -5.57 -5.22 6.17
CA GLN A 31 -5.74 -6.46 5.42
C GLN A 31 -6.86 -7.30 6.04
N ILE A 32 -7.82 -7.67 5.20
CA ILE A 32 -8.84 -8.66 5.54
C ILE A 32 -8.31 -10.03 5.17
N SER A 33 -8.29 -10.93 6.14
CA SER A 33 -7.83 -12.31 6.01
C SER A 33 -6.33 -12.45 5.69
N LEU A 34 -5.89 -13.66 5.40
CA LEU A 34 -4.52 -14.01 5.01
C LEU A 34 -4.52 -14.56 3.59
N MET A 35 -3.49 -14.22 2.82
CA MET A 35 -3.27 -14.82 1.50
C MET A 35 -3.18 -16.37 1.56
N SER A 36 -2.66 -16.91 2.67
CA SER A 36 -2.61 -18.36 2.91
C SER A 36 -4.01 -18.99 3.04
N ALA A 37 -5.00 -18.27 3.57
CA ALA A 37 -6.37 -18.77 3.68
C ALA A 37 -7.02 -18.89 2.29
N LEU A 38 -6.78 -17.92 1.40
CA LEU A 38 -7.19 -18.01 0.00
C LEU A 38 -6.54 -19.21 -0.70
N ILE A 39 -5.22 -19.36 -0.61
CA ILE A 39 -4.51 -20.50 -1.21
C ILE A 39 -5.03 -21.84 -0.65
N GLY A 40 -5.43 -21.85 0.63
CA GLY A 40 -6.04 -23.00 1.30
C GLY A 40 -7.49 -23.29 0.91
N GLY A 41 -8.11 -22.49 0.02
CA GLY A 41 -9.46 -22.71 -0.49
C GLY A 41 -10.58 -21.97 0.26
N VAL A 42 -10.24 -21.05 1.17
CA VAL A 42 -11.24 -20.23 1.88
C VAL A 42 -11.68 -19.07 0.99
N TYR A 43 -12.70 -19.31 0.17
CA TYR A 43 -13.21 -18.34 -0.81
C TYR A 43 -14.49 -17.62 -0.36
N GLU A 44 -14.94 -17.81 0.87
CA GLU A 44 -16.07 -17.09 1.45
C GLU A 44 -15.60 -16.30 2.67
N GLY A 45 -15.78 -14.98 2.61
CA GLY A 45 -15.67 -14.09 3.76
C GLY A 45 -16.99 -13.40 4.04
N ASP A 46 -17.04 -12.72 5.19
CA ASP A 46 -18.24 -12.06 5.70
C ASP A 46 -18.20 -10.54 5.61
N VAL A 47 -17.04 -9.95 5.32
CA VAL A 47 -16.90 -8.50 5.23
C VAL A 47 -17.54 -8.01 3.94
N THR A 48 -18.46 -7.07 4.09
CA THR A 48 -19.14 -6.41 2.97
C THR A 48 -18.28 -5.29 2.37
N ILE A 49 -18.54 -4.93 1.11
CA ILE A 49 -17.93 -3.76 0.46
C ILE A 49 -18.21 -2.47 1.25
N ALA A 50 -19.41 -2.33 1.80
CA ALA A 50 -19.78 -1.21 2.66
C ALA A 50 -18.90 -1.11 3.92
N GLU A 51 -18.60 -2.24 4.55
CA GLU A 51 -17.71 -2.31 5.72
C GLU A 51 -16.26 -2.06 5.33
N LEU A 52 -15.79 -2.65 4.22
CA LEU A 52 -14.43 -2.47 3.70
C LEU A 52 -14.10 -0.98 3.48
N LEU A 53 -15.02 -0.21 2.89
CA LEU A 53 -14.85 1.23 2.66
C LEU A 53 -14.77 2.10 3.93
N ARG A 54 -15.09 1.53 5.10
CA ARG A 54 -14.87 2.21 6.40
C ARG A 54 -13.41 2.14 6.82
N HIS A 55 -12.66 1.20 6.28
CA HIS A 55 -11.26 1.00 6.61
C HIS A 55 -10.35 1.85 5.74
N GLY A 56 -10.77 2.24 4.53
CA GLY A 56 -10.06 3.18 3.66
C GLY A 56 -10.58 3.21 2.22
N ASP A 57 -9.78 3.80 1.32
CA ASP A 57 -10.17 4.14 -0.05
C ASP A 57 -9.27 3.55 -1.15
N PHE A 58 -8.19 2.85 -0.79
CA PHE A 58 -7.29 2.20 -1.74
C PHE A 58 -6.97 0.74 -1.35
N GLY A 59 -7.04 -0.18 -2.32
CA GLY A 59 -6.71 -1.59 -2.06
C GLY A 59 -7.05 -2.53 -3.21
N LEU A 60 -6.57 -3.76 -3.09
CA LEU A 60 -6.77 -4.85 -4.05
C LEU A 60 -7.22 -6.12 -3.34
N GLY A 61 -8.05 -6.92 -3.99
CA GLY A 61 -8.56 -8.16 -3.41
C GLY A 61 -9.38 -8.98 -4.40
N THR A 62 -10.28 -9.80 -3.88
CA THR A 62 -11.23 -10.57 -4.69
C THR A 62 -12.61 -10.58 -4.04
N PHE A 63 -13.61 -11.11 -4.73
CA PHE A 63 -14.95 -11.32 -4.21
C PHE A 63 -15.14 -12.78 -3.77
N ASN A 64 -16.21 -13.05 -3.03
CA ASN A 64 -16.55 -14.42 -2.67
C ASN A 64 -16.63 -15.31 -3.92
N HIS A 65 -16.23 -16.58 -3.76
CA HIS A 65 -16.13 -17.57 -4.82
C HIS A 65 -15.11 -17.25 -5.92
N LEU A 66 -14.17 -16.34 -5.65
CA LEU A 66 -13.21 -15.84 -6.64
C LEU A 66 -13.89 -15.24 -7.88
N ASP A 67 -15.04 -14.57 -7.68
CA ASP A 67 -15.76 -13.88 -8.75
C ASP A 67 -15.00 -12.60 -9.13
N GLY A 68 -13.87 -12.74 -9.81
CA GLY A 68 -13.07 -11.61 -10.29
C GLY A 68 -12.26 -10.88 -9.22
N GLU A 69 -11.62 -9.81 -9.66
CA GLU A 69 -10.72 -8.97 -8.88
C GLU A 69 -11.46 -7.77 -8.31
N LEU A 70 -11.14 -7.41 -7.08
CA LEU A 70 -11.59 -6.22 -6.39
C LEU A 70 -10.50 -5.15 -6.50
N ILE A 71 -10.89 -3.98 -7.01
CA ILE A 71 -10.04 -2.78 -7.00
C ILE A 71 -10.78 -1.68 -6.26
N ALA A 72 -10.18 -1.17 -5.19
CA ALA A 72 -10.66 0.00 -4.45
C ALA A 72 -9.76 1.20 -4.78
N PHE A 73 -10.37 2.30 -5.23
CA PHE A 73 -9.69 3.57 -5.51
C PHE A 73 -10.69 4.72 -5.38
N ASP A 74 -10.27 5.84 -4.76
CA ASP A 74 -11.09 7.05 -4.59
C ASP A 74 -12.48 6.77 -3.98
N ARG A 75 -12.52 5.88 -2.98
CA ARG A 75 -13.74 5.42 -2.29
C ARG A 75 -14.75 4.70 -3.18
N GLU A 76 -14.38 4.37 -4.40
CA GLU A 76 -15.15 3.50 -5.28
C GLU A 76 -14.52 2.10 -5.32
N ILE A 77 -15.36 1.07 -5.40
CA ILE A 77 -14.91 -0.30 -5.54
C ILE A 77 -15.45 -0.86 -6.85
N HIS A 78 -14.58 -1.47 -7.63
CA HIS A 78 -14.91 -2.10 -8.90
C HIS A 78 -14.54 -3.58 -8.89
N GLN A 79 -15.39 -4.35 -9.57
CA GLN A 79 -15.18 -5.77 -9.83
C GLN A 79 -14.77 -5.96 -11.28
N LEU A 80 -13.55 -6.47 -11.48
CA LEU A 80 -13.04 -6.85 -12.79
C LEU A 80 -13.22 -8.34 -12.96
N ARG A 81 -13.96 -8.76 -13.98
CA ARG A 81 -14.29 -10.17 -14.21
C ARG A 81 -13.41 -10.77 -15.30
N ALA A 82 -13.34 -12.10 -15.32
CA ALA A 82 -12.56 -12.87 -16.31
C ALA A 82 -13.02 -12.66 -17.77
N ASP A 83 -14.25 -12.17 -17.97
CA ASP A 83 -14.78 -11.78 -19.27
C ASP A 83 -14.27 -10.40 -19.75
N GLY A 84 -13.45 -9.72 -18.95
CA GLY A 84 -12.91 -8.38 -19.23
C GLY A 84 -13.84 -7.24 -18.86
N SER A 85 -15.03 -7.50 -18.32
CA SER A 85 -15.92 -6.45 -17.84
C SER A 85 -15.46 -5.90 -16.49
N ALA A 86 -15.58 -4.58 -16.33
CA ALA A 86 -15.41 -3.88 -15.06
C ALA A 86 -16.75 -3.25 -14.68
N ARG A 87 -17.20 -3.50 -13.45
CA ARG A 87 -18.46 -2.94 -12.94
C ARG A 87 -18.30 -2.42 -11.52
N PRO A 88 -19.06 -1.38 -11.12
CA PRO A 88 -19.15 -0.99 -9.71
C PRO A 88 -19.62 -2.16 -8.86
N ALA A 89 -18.98 -2.34 -7.69
CA ALA A 89 -19.40 -3.34 -6.72
C ALA A 89 -20.62 -2.85 -5.94
N SER A 90 -21.56 -3.76 -5.66
CA SER A 90 -22.66 -3.51 -4.75
C SER A 90 -22.15 -3.42 -3.30
N PRO A 91 -22.68 -2.51 -2.46
CA PRO A 91 -22.32 -2.41 -1.04
C PRO A 91 -22.46 -3.72 -0.26
N ASP A 92 -23.41 -4.58 -0.65
CA ASP A 92 -23.72 -5.85 0.01
C ASP A 92 -22.87 -7.04 -0.48
N GLN A 93 -22.06 -6.84 -1.54
CA GLN A 93 -21.12 -7.88 -1.97
C GLN A 93 -20.09 -8.14 -0.86
N LYS A 94 -19.64 -9.39 -0.75
CA LYS A 94 -18.69 -9.82 0.27
C LYS A 94 -17.33 -10.16 -0.33
N THR A 95 -16.29 -9.96 0.47
CA THR A 95 -14.91 -10.27 0.12
C THR A 95 -14.28 -11.25 1.12
N PRO A 96 -13.60 -12.31 0.64
CA PRO A 96 -12.80 -13.20 1.48
C PRO A 96 -11.41 -12.62 1.77
N PHE A 97 -10.96 -11.63 0.99
CA PHE A 97 -9.63 -11.06 1.08
C PHE A 97 -9.54 -9.71 0.36
N CYS A 98 -8.98 -8.73 1.05
CA CYS A 98 -8.58 -7.44 0.50
C CYS A 98 -7.36 -6.94 1.28
N GLY A 99 -6.33 -6.47 0.59
CA GLY A 99 -5.16 -5.83 1.18
C GLY A 99 -4.89 -4.49 0.52
N GLY A 100 -4.55 -3.47 1.30
CA GLY A 100 -4.22 -2.16 0.76
C GLY A 100 -3.83 -1.15 1.82
N ASP A 101 -3.17 -0.08 1.37
CA ASP A 101 -3.07 1.18 2.11
C ASP A 101 -4.45 1.81 2.12
N LEU A 102 -5.28 1.35 3.03
CA LEU A 102 -6.61 1.90 3.29
C LEU A 102 -6.47 3.21 4.10
N PHE A 103 -5.49 4.03 3.73
CA PHE A 103 -5.16 5.31 4.35
C PHE A 103 -5.33 6.42 3.32
N HIS A 104 -5.98 7.51 3.71
CA HIS A 104 -6.16 8.72 2.90
C HIS A 104 -4.82 9.47 2.79
N SER A 105 -3.93 8.99 1.92
CA SER A 105 -2.64 9.64 1.68
C SER A 105 -2.83 10.74 0.65
N GLU A 106 -2.89 12.00 1.11
CA GLU A 106 -2.66 13.17 0.26
C GLU A 106 -1.18 13.21 -0.15
N ARG A 107 -0.77 12.33 -1.07
CA ARG A 107 0.53 12.45 -1.75
C ARG A 107 0.31 12.98 -3.15
N ASP A 108 1.05 14.04 -3.46
CA ASP A 108 1.13 14.61 -4.81
C ASP A 108 1.49 13.49 -5.82
N PRO A 109 0.65 13.23 -6.84
CA PRO A 109 0.85 12.17 -7.82
C PRO A 109 2.01 12.46 -8.79
N THR A 110 2.73 13.58 -8.62
CA THR A 110 3.91 13.88 -9.43
C THR A 110 5.01 12.85 -9.18
N LEU A 111 5.00 11.79 -9.99
CA LEU A 111 6.13 10.87 -10.15
C LEU A 111 7.33 11.70 -10.61
N ARG A 112 8.25 11.97 -9.69
CA ARG A 112 9.52 12.59 -10.04
C ARG A 112 10.28 11.60 -10.94
N PRO A 113 10.70 12.01 -12.14
CA PRO A 113 11.58 11.19 -12.96
C PRO A 113 12.78 10.74 -12.11
N THR A 114 13.05 9.44 -12.08
CA THR A 114 14.28 8.93 -11.49
C THR A 114 15.41 9.33 -12.43
N ASP A 115 16.23 10.30 -12.03
CA ASP A 115 17.43 10.64 -12.79
C ASP A 115 18.28 9.37 -12.96
N GLN A 116 18.51 9.02 -14.23
CA GLN A 116 19.24 7.83 -14.63
C GLN A 116 20.71 7.91 -14.19
N GLN A 117 21.19 6.80 -13.64
CA GLN A 117 22.58 6.31 -13.59
C GLN A 117 23.69 7.32 -13.24
N SER A 118 24.21 7.23 -12.00
CA SER A 118 25.56 7.71 -11.69
C SER A 118 26.59 7.08 -12.64
N PRO A 119 27.53 7.84 -13.22
CA PRO A 119 28.56 7.28 -14.09
C PRO A 119 29.46 6.34 -13.29
N ALA A 120 29.69 5.13 -13.83
CA ALA A 120 30.64 4.19 -13.27
C ALA A 120 32.03 4.83 -13.21
N THR A 121 32.60 4.93 -12.00
CA THR A 121 33.99 5.33 -11.80
C THR A 121 34.89 4.28 -12.46
N PRO A 122 35.82 4.64 -13.37
CA PRO A 122 36.78 3.68 -13.88
C PRO A 122 37.74 3.30 -12.75
N VAL A 123 37.78 2.01 -12.42
CA VAL A 123 38.84 1.43 -11.60
C VAL A 123 40.09 1.40 -12.46
N HIS A 124 41.14 2.07 -12.01
CA HIS A 124 42.44 2.10 -12.65
C HIS A 124 43.45 1.25 -11.89
#